data_AF-A0AA35X424-F1
#
_entry.id   AF-A0AA35X424-F1
#
_cell.length_a   1.000
_cell.length_b   1.000
_cell.length_c   1.000
_cell.angle_alpha   90.00
_cell.angle_beta   90.00
_cell.angle_gamma   90.00
#
_symmetry.space_group_name_H-M   'P 1'
#
loop_
_entity.id
_entity.type
_entity.pdbx_description
1 polymer ?
#
loop_
_entity_poly.entity_id
_entity_poly.type
_entity_poly.pdbx_seq_one_letter_code
_entity_poly.pdbx_strand_id
1 'polypeptide(L)'
;MKKSLFRSWRKLSGMEMASNVFLFPGQGSQYVGMTQKLSGPSAAESQVFRTAKCTLDYDLLALCVSGPKSRLDQTVFCQPAVMAASLAAAETVTRGAPVSESCVATAGFSVGEITALMFAEALSIEAGLRLIHARATAMQEACEQREGTMLTVLGLQEVVLQQMCNDARTTTGGEVCIANYIFPKGYVISGDARTVEAVGMRARESGATSKEVSVSGAFHSPLMQPAVEKIRSVLDTLHINFPPDPSLFKCHGETLHKCGRNPGVPCPAGDQTGFVGVNDPQHGLRLLQS
;
A
#
# COMPACT_ATOMS: atom_id res chain seq x y z
N MET A 1 -29.18 12.49 10.49
CA MET A 1 -29.24 11.97 9.10
C MET A 1 -27.82 11.88 8.56
N LYS A 2 -27.25 10.67 8.44
CA LYS A 2 -25.91 10.44 7.87
C LYS A 2 -26.03 10.50 6.34
N LYS A 3 -25.65 11.60 5.71
CA LYS A 3 -25.51 11.64 4.24
C LYS A 3 -24.21 10.90 3.89
N SER A 4 -24.33 9.79 3.17
CA SER A 4 -23.20 9.08 2.54
C SER A 4 -22.48 10.07 1.63
N LEU A 5 -21.17 10.25 1.79
CA LEU A 5 -20.38 11.15 0.94
C LEU A 5 -20.26 10.64 -0.51
N PHE A 6 -20.44 9.33 -0.75
CA PHE A 6 -20.14 8.69 -2.04
C PHE A 6 -21.25 7.79 -2.62
N ARG A 7 -22.53 8.24 -2.73
CA ARG A 7 -23.55 7.45 -3.45
C ARG A 7 -24.48 8.21 -4.38
N SER A 8 -24.32 7.92 -5.68
CA SER A 8 -25.37 7.42 -6.59
C SER A 8 -24.73 6.82 -7.84
N TRP A 9 -24.31 5.55 -7.79
CA TRP A 9 -23.71 4.84 -8.93
C TRP A 9 -24.82 4.28 -9.84
N ARG A 10 -25.28 5.08 -10.80
CA ARG A 10 -26.22 4.64 -11.84
C ARG A 10 -25.44 3.97 -12.98
N LYS A 11 -25.87 2.77 -13.38
CA LYS A 11 -25.55 2.22 -14.71
C LYS A 11 -26.05 3.21 -15.76
N LEU A 12 -25.14 3.89 -16.44
CA LEU A 12 -25.46 4.71 -17.61
C LEU A 12 -24.71 4.15 -18.82
N SER A 13 -25.46 3.38 -19.60
CA SER A 13 -25.12 3.05 -20.98
C SER A 13 -25.17 4.33 -21.83
N GLY A 14 -24.06 4.71 -22.47
CA GLY A 14 -24.11 5.53 -23.69
C GLY A 14 -23.40 6.89 -23.72
N MET A 15 -22.47 7.21 -22.81
CA MET A 15 -21.55 8.36 -22.97
C MET A 15 -20.14 7.94 -22.56
N GLU A 16 -19.13 8.16 -23.41
CA GLU A 16 -17.72 8.03 -23.04
C GLU A 16 -17.38 9.11 -21.98
N MET A 17 -17.59 8.77 -20.71
CA MET A 17 -17.09 9.54 -19.59
C MET A 17 -15.60 9.24 -19.41
N ALA A 18 -14.78 10.28 -19.21
CA ALA A 18 -13.38 10.15 -18.88
C ALA A 18 -13.19 9.19 -17.69
N SER A 19 -12.54 8.05 -17.93
CA SER A 19 -12.32 7.02 -16.91
C SER A 19 -11.14 7.41 -16.01
N ASN A 20 -11.42 7.76 -14.76
CA ASN A 20 -10.41 8.13 -13.79
C ASN A 20 -9.95 6.93 -12.96
N VAL A 21 -8.66 6.90 -12.62
CA VAL A 21 -8.08 5.92 -11.69
C VAL A 21 -7.38 6.66 -10.57
N PHE A 22 -7.72 6.32 -9.32
CA PHE A 22 -7.07 6.89 -8.14
C PHE A 22 -5.95 5.97 -7.65
N LEU A 23 -4.73 6.47 -7.71
CA LEU A 23 -3.53 5.77 -7.24
C LEU A 23 -3.02 6.42 -5.95
N PHE A 24 -2.90 5.62 -4.90
CA PHE A 24 -2.47 6.10 -3.58
C PHE A 24 -1.01 5.72 -3.28
N PRO A 25 -0.18 6.69 -2.83
CA PRO A 25 1.24 6.47 -2.61
C PRO A 25 1.51 5.62 -1.36
N GLY A 26 2.71 5.05 -1.33
CA GLY A 26 3.23 4.31 -0.18
C GLY A 26 4.07 5.16 0.77
N GLN A 27 4.68 4.49 1.74
CA GLN A 27 5.67 5.08 2.65
C GLN A 27 6.86 5.62 1.83
N GLY A 28 7.43 6.73 2.29
CA GLY A 28 8.49 7.47 1.60
C GLY A 28 7.99 8.75 0.91
N SER A 29 6.67 8.92 0.75
CA SER A 29 6.07 10.14 0.19
C SER A 29 5.77 11.22 1.24
N GLN A 30 5.99 10.94 2.53
CA GLN A 30 5.72 11.90 3.61
C GLN A 30 6.68 13.08 3.58
N TYR A 31 6.17 14.27 3.90
CA TYR A 31 6.97 15.47 4.16
C TYR A 31 6.24 16.40 5.11
N VAL A 32 6.98 17.21 5.86
CA VAL A 32 6.41 18.22 6.75
C VAL A 32 5.72 19.29 5.91
N GLY A 33 4.48 19.61 6.26
CA GLY A 33 3.63 20.52 5.51
C GLY A 33 2.77 19.87 4.42
N MET A 34 2.76 18.53 4.31
CA MET A 34 2.03 17.82 3.23
C MET A 34 0.52 18.03 3.18
N THR A 35 -0.06 18.57 4.24
CA THR A 35 -1.49 18.90 4.33
C THR A 35 -1.79 20.40 4.18
N GLN A 36 -0.77 21.27 4.09
CA GLN A 36 -0.95 22.73 4.14
C GLN A 36 -1.57 23.31 2.86
N LYS A 37 -1.32 22.68 1.71
CA LYS A 37 -1.79 23.13 0.39
C LYS A 37 -3.10 22.47 -0.05
N LEU A 38 -3.77 21.74 0.84
CA LEU A 38 -5.06 21.13 0.50
C LEU A 38 -6.11 22.24 0.30
N SER A 39 -6.54 22.40 -0.94
CA SER A 39 -7.60 23.35 -1.31
C SER A 39 -8.95 22.86 -0.78
N GLY A 40 -9.77 23.74 -0.21
CA GLY A 40 -11.11 23.38 0.30
C GLY A 40 -11.17 23.30 1.82
N PRO A 41 -11.90 22.34 2.44
CA PRO A 41 -11.89 22.21 3.89
C PRO A 41 -10.43 22.09 4.35
N SER A 42 -10.06 22.83 5.38
CA SER A 42 -8.78 22.66 6.03
C SER A 42 -8.56 21.17 6.33
N ALA A 43 -7.33 20.68 6.31
CA ALA A 43 -7.04 19.30 6.69
C ALA A 43 -7.65 18.91 8.05
N ALA A 44 -7.83 19.88 8.95
CA ALA A 44 -8.53 19.74 10.23
C ALA A 44 -10.01 19.38 10.11
N GLU A 45 -10.67 19.76 9.02
CA GLU A 45 -12.09 19.46 8.75
C GLU A 45 -12.28 18.10 8.08
N SER A 46 -11.22 17.53 7.49
CA SER A 46 -11.28 16.18 6.89
C SER A 46 -11.64 15.14 7.95
N GLN A 47 -12.54 14.23 7.57
CA GLN A 47 -13.06 13.21 8.47
C GLN A 47 -11.94 12.29 9.00
N VAL A 48 -10.92 12.00 8.20
CA VAL A 48 -9.82 11.12 8.62
C VAL A 48 -9.00 11.72 9.75
N PHE A 49 -8.65 13.00 9.67
CA PHE A 49 -7.88 13.66 10.73
C PHE A 49 -8.70 13.86 12.01
N ARG A 50 -10.00 14.16 11.90
CA ARG A 50 -10.89 14.23 13.06
C ARG A 50 -11.04 12.87 13.76
N THR A 51 -11.17 11.80 12.98
CA THR A 51 -11.26 10.44 13.52
C THR A 51 -9.93 10.01 14.13
N ALA A 52 -8.81 10.32 13.48
CA ALA A 52 -7.46 10.03 13.97
C ALA A 52 -7.21 10.70 15.34
N LYS A 53 -7.66 11.94 15.54
CA LYS A 53 -7.56 12.65 16.83
C LYS A 53 -8.26 11.91 17.98
N CYS A 54 -9.30 11.13 17.70
CA CYS A 54 -10.01 10.35 18.71
C CYS A 54 -9.48 8.91 18.84
N THR A 55 -8.63 8.45 17.91
CA THR A 55 -8.20 7.05 17.81
C THR A 55 -6.73 6.85 18.15
N LEU A 56 -5.89 7.86 17.86
CA LEU A 56 -4.45 7.82 18.08
C LEU A 56 -4.07 8.65 19.31
N ASP A 57 -3.08 8.19 20.07
CA ASP A 57 -2.59 8.87 21.27
C ASP A 57 -1.70 10.10 20.98
N TYR A 58 -1.76 10.64 19.76
CA TYR A 58 -1.01 11.81 19.33
C TYR A 58 -1.73 12.59 18.24
N ASP A 59 -1.39 13.88 18.11
CA ASP A 59 -1.96 14.74 17.07
C ASP A 59 -1.29 14.48 15.71
N LEU A 60 -1.90 13.60 14.92
CA LEU A 60 -1.44 13.25 13.58
C LEU A 60 -1.41 14.46 12.65
N LEU A 61 -2.38 15.37 12.74
CA LEU A 61 -2.43 16.53 11.86
C LEU A 61 -1.30 17.50 12.20
N ALA A 62 -1.08 17.79 13.48
CA ALA A 62 0.04 18.63 13.92
C ALA A 62 1.38 18.05 13.44
N LEU A 63 1.58 16.73 13.54
CA LEU A 63 2.77 16.06 13.03
C LEU A 63 2.94 16.26 11.51
N CYS A 64 1.87 16.15 10.73
CA CYS A 64 1.91 16.39 9.28
C CYS A 64 2.20 17.85 8.93
N VAL A 65 1.72 18.81 9.73
CA VAL A 65 1.84 20.25 9.45
C VAL A 65 3.19 20.81 9.90
N SER A 66 3.65 20.45 11.10
CA SER A 66 4.76 21.13 11.78
C SER A 66 5.75 20.21 12.48
N GLY A 67 5.53 18.89 12.48
CA GLY A 67 6.35 17.99 13.26
C GLY A 67 7.82 17.98 12.83
N PRO A 68 8.76 17.64 13.73
CA PRO A 68 10.12 17.46 13.29
C PRO A 68 10.15 16.28 12.31
N LYS A 69 10.83 16.48 11.18
CA LYS A 69 10.95 15.48 10.11
C LYS A 69 11.37 14.11 10.64
N SER A 70 12.30 14.09 11.61
CA SER A 70 12.80 12.87 12.25
C SER A 70 11.73 12.01 12.91
N ARG A 71 10.69 12.62 13.49
CA ARG A 71 9.56 11.87 14.04
C ARG A 71 8.62 11.41 12.93
N LEU A 72 8.32 12.30 11.98
CA LEU A 72 7.45 11.96 10.85
C LEU A 72 8.01 10.82 9.98
N ASP A 73 9.33 10.65 9.92
CA ASP A 73 10.00 9.60 9.14
C ASP A 73 9.95 8.20 9.79
N GLN A 74 9.61 8.08 11.08
CA GLN A 74 9.51 6.76 11.72
C GLN A 74 8.27 6.02 11.22
N THR A 75 8.39 4.70 10.99
CA THR A 75 7.35 3.87 10.35
C THR A 75 6.00 4.02 11.04
N VAL A 76 6.00 3.99 12.38
CA VAL A 76 4.81 4.12 13.24
C VAL A 76 4.03 5.42 12.99
N PHE A 77 4.71 6.49 12.57
CA PHE A 77 4.11 7.79 12.31
C PHE A 77 3.89 8.07 10.82
N CYS A 78 4.84 7.70 9.95
CA CYS A 78 4.77 8.01 8.52
C CYS A 78 3.60 7.29 7.84
N GLN A 79 3.32 6.04 8.22
CA GLN A 79 2.27 5.24 7.60
C GLN A 79 0.86 5.83 7.83
N PRO A 80 0.44 6.12 9.08
CA PRO A 80 -0.80 6.85 9.32
C PRO A 80 -0.84 8.22 8.64
N ALA A 81 0.30 8.91 8.60
CA ALA A 81 0.40 10.25 8.04
C ALA A 81 0.17 10.26 6.51
N VAL A 82 0.83 9.36 5.77
CA VAL A 82 0.66 9.20 4.31
C VAL A 82 -0.78 8.82 3.99
N MET A 83 -1.35 7.86 4.72
CA MET A 83 -2.74 7.43 4.52
C MET A 83 -3.73 8.57 4.77
N ALA A 84 -3.62 9.28 5.89
CA ALA A 84 -4.53 10.36 6.24
C ALA A 84 -4.41 11.56 5.28
N ALA A 85 -3.20 11.98 4.93
CA ALA A 85 -2.99 13.06 3.97
C ALA A 85 -3.52 12.70 2.58
N SER A 86 -3.33 11.45 2.14
CA SER A 86 -3.84 10.96 0.86
C SER A 86 -5.36 10.93 0.80
N LEU A 87 -6.03 10.47 1.87
CA LEU A 87 -7.49 10.51 1.96
C LEU A 87 -8.03 11.94 2.00
N ALA A 88 -7.40 12.84 2.75
CA ALA A 88 -7.80 14.24 2.79
C ALA A 88 -7.64 14.92 1.41
N ALA A 89 -6.57 14.61 0.67
CA ALA A 89 -6.38 15.08 -0.70
C ALA A 89 -7.45 14.52 -1.65
N ALA A 90 -7.78 13.23 -1.55
CA ALA A 90 -8.84 12.62 -2.34
C ALA A 90 -10.21 13.23 -2.02
N GLU A 91 -10.50 13.52 -0.75
CA GLU A 91 -11.72 14.21 -0.33
C GLU A 91 -11.83 15.60 -0.96
N THR A 92 -10.72 16.36 -1.01
CA THR A 92 -10.66 17.67 -1.68
C THR A 92 -10.98 17.56 -3.16
N VAL A 93 -10.39 16.60 -3.87
CA VAL A 93 -10.55 16.45 -5.32
C VAL A 93 -11.94 15.91 -5.68
N THR A 94 -12.51 15.03 -4.87
CA THR A 94 -13.80 14.40 -5.17
C THR A 94 -15.01 15.21 -4.75
N ARG A 95 -14.86 16.16 -3.80
CA ARG A 95 -15.97 16.95 -3.28
C ARG A 95 -16.58 17.86 -4.35
N GLY A 96 -17.79 17.51 -4.78
CA GLY A 96 -18.57 18.32 -5.73
C GLY A 96 -18.05 18.31 -7.16
N ALA A 97 -17.15 17.37 -7.49
CA ALA A 97 -16.52 17.26 -8.79
C ALA A 97 -16.94 15.96 -9.53
N PRO A 98 -17.15 16.02 -10.87
CA PRO A 98 -17.46 14.84 -11.69
C PRO A 98 -16.37 13.76 -11.67
N VAL A 99 -15.16 14.09 -11.23
CA VAL A 99 -14.01 13.17 -11.15
C VAL A 99 -14.29 11.93 -10.31
N SER A 100 -15.13 12.05 -9.28
CA SER A 100 -15.55 10.93 -8.44
C SER A 100 -16.56 10.02 -9.14
N GLU A 101 -17.48 10.61 -9.91
CA GLU A 101 -18.54 9.91 -10.65
C GLU A 101 -18.00 9.10 -11.83
N SER A 102 -16.81 9.46 -12.33
CA SER A 102 -16.14 8.76 -13.42
C SER A 102 -14.90 7.96 -12.99
N CYS A 103 -14.71 7.77 -11.68
CA CYS A 103 -13.69 6.86 -11.14
C CYS A 103 -14.06 5.41 -11.43
N VAL A 104 -13.24 4.72 -12.21
CA VAL A 104 -13.46 3.31 -12.59
C VAL A 104 -12.59 2.34 -11.79
N ALA A 105 -11.52 2.80 -11.16
CA ALA A 105 -10.65 1.96 -10.33
C ALA A 105 -9.88 2.76 -9.28
N THR A 106 -9.51 2.09 -8.20
CA THR A 106 -8.50 2.56 -7.26
C THR A 106 -7.46 1.47 -6.98
N ALA A 107 -6.24 1.91 -6.73
CA ALA A 107 -5.13 1.08 -6.31
C ALA A 107 -4.23 1.87 -5.36
N GLY A 108 -3.40 1.15 -4.61
CA GLY A 108 -2.44 1.77 -3.72
C GLY A 108 -1.16 0.96 -3.62
N PHE A 109 -0.06 1.67 -3.40
CA PHE A 109 1.25 1.06 -3.25
C PHE A 109 1.57 0.84 -1.76
N SER A 110 1.74 -0.41 -1.32
CA SER A 110 2.02 -0.75 0.08
C SER A 110 0.95 -0.16 1.03
N VAL A 111 1.30 0.75 1.94
CA VAL A 111 0.34 1.51 2.78
C VAL A 111 -0.80 2.16 1.98
N GLY A 112 -0.55 2.55 0.73
CA GLY A 112 -1.57 3.11 -0.15
C GLY A 112 -2.76 2.16 -0.36
N GLU A 113 -2.60 0.85 -0.21
CA GLU A 113 -3.68 -0.12 -0.39
C GLU A 113 -4.78 0.05 0.67
N ILE A 114 -4.41 0.37 1.92
CA ILE A 114 -5.37 0.70 2.99
C ILE A 114 -6.12 1.97 2.61
N THR A 115 -5.41 2.98 2.11
CA THR A 115 -5.98 4.24 1.61
C THR A 115 -6.98 3.98 0.47
N ALA A 116 -6.65 3.10 -0.48
CA ALA A 116 -7.52 2.72 -1.59
C ALA A 116 -8.80 2.02 -1.10
N LEU A 117 -8.68 1.08 -0.16
CA LEU A 117 -9.82 0.40 0.47
C LEU A 117 -10.74 1.38 1.21
N MET A 118 -10.17 2.37 1.90
CA MET A 118 -10.94 3.42 2.57
C MET A 118 -11.61 4.38 1.60
N PHE A 119 -10.89 4.78 0.54
CA PHE A 119 -11.41 5.66 -0.50
C PHE A 119 -12.62 5.06 -1.22
N ALA A 120 -12.56 3.77 -1.53
CA ALA A 120 -13.66 3.05 -2.18
C ALA A 120 -14.72 2.51 -1.19
N GLU A 121 -14.74 3.02 0.05
CA GLU A 121 -15.68 2.68 1.12
C GLU A 121 -15.72 1.18 1.50
N ALA A 122 -14.76 0.37 1.04
CA ALA A 122 -14.66 -1.04 1.41
C ALA A 122 -14.17 -1.22 2.85
N LEU A 123 -13.38 -0.27 3.35
CA LEU A 123 -12.92 -0.21 4.73
C LEU A 123 -13.37 1.10 5.38
N SER A 124 -13.99 1.05 6.56
CA SER A 124 -14.37 2.28 7.27
C SER A 124 -13.12 3.05 7.74
N ILE A 125 -13.25 4.36 7.93
CA ILE A 125 -12.13 5.20 8.40
C ILE A 125 -11.58 4.71 9.74
N GLU A 126 -12.45 4.33 10.67
CA GLU A 126 -12.08 3.80 11.98
C GLU A 126 -11.33 2.46 11.87
N ALA A 127 -11.84 1.54 11.05
CA ALA A 127 -11.18 0.27 10.79
C ALA A 127 -9.81 0.46 10.11
N GLY A 128 -9.72 1.39 9.15
CA GLY A 128 -8.48 1.75 8.48
C GLY A 128 -7.45 2.35 9.41
N LEU A 129 -7.86 3.25 10.33
CA LEU A 129 -6.99 3.82 11.36
C LEU A 129 -6.47 2.75 12.33
N ARG A 130 -7.33 1.83 12.78
CA ARG A 130 -6.94 0.69 13.61
C ARG A 130 -5.92 -0.21 12.89
N LEU A 131 -6.20 -0.53 11.63
CA LEU A 131 -5.33 -1.37 10.81
C LEU A 131 -3.96 -0.72 10.57
N ILE A 132 -3.94 0.54 10.14
CA ILE A 132 -2.68 1.22 9.83
C ILE A 132 -1.83 1.42 11.08
N HIS A 133 -2.45 1.69 12.22
CA HIS A 133 -1.73 1.82 13.49
C HIS A 133 -1.08 0.50 13.89
N ALA A 134 -1.82 -0.62 13.81
CA ALA A 134 -1.28 -1.95 14.09
C ALA A 134 -0.16 -2.34 13.12
N ARG A 135 -0.34 -2.10 11.81
CA ARG A 135 0.67 -2.34 10.79
C ARG A 135 1.93 -1.53 11.03
N ALA A 136 1.80 -0.23 11.20
CA ALA A 136 2.92 0.67 11.36
C ALA A 136 3.73 0.35 12.64
N THR A 137 3.05 0.01 13.73
CA THR A 137 3.68 -0.41 14.99
C THR A 137 4.40 -1.76 14.82
N ALA A 138 3.71 -2.77 14.29
CA ALA A 138 4.28 -4.10 14.15
C ALA A 138 5.49 -4.13 13.20
N MET A 139 5.45 -3.36 12.12
CA MET A 139 6.58 -3.23 11.20
C MET A 139 7.75 -2.47 11.81
N GLN A 140 7.49 -1.38 12.56
CA GLN A 140 8.53 -0.66 13.30
C GLN A 140 9.25 -1.60 14.28
N GLU A 141 8.51 -2.38 15.06
CA GLU A 141 9.05 -3.37 15.99
C GLU A 141 9.85 -4.47 15.27
N ALA A 142 9.40 -4.92 14.10
CA ALA A 142 10.16 -5.89 13.30
C ALA A 142 11.50 -5.33 12.81
N CYS A 143 11.54 -4.06 12.39
CA CYS A 143 12.78 -3.37 12.02
C CYS A 143 13.74 -3.24 13.22
N GLU A 144 13.21 -3.00 14.42
CA GLU A 144 14.01 -2.91 15.65
C GLU A 144 14.54 -4.27 16.12
N GLN A 145 13.84 -5.36 15.80
CA GLN A 145 14.28 -6.73 16.13
C GLN A 145 15.39 -7.23 15.21
N ARG A 146 15.34 -6.88 13.93
CA ARG A 146 16.34 -7.29 12.94
C ARG A 146 16.54 -6.18 11.92
N GLU A 147 17.71 -5.56 12.00
CA GLU A 147 18.13 -4.55 11.04
C GLU A 147 18.17 -5.13 9.62
N GLY A 148 17.69 -4.34 8.66
CA GLY A 148 17.68 -4.70 7.25
C GLY A 148 17.63 -3.43 6.41
N THR A 149 17.82 -3.60 5.09
CA THR A 149 17.82 -2.47 4.15
C THR A 149 17.04 -2.81 2.89
N MET A 150 16.88 -1.79 2.05
CA MET A 150 16.26 -1.89 0.73
C MET A 150 17.14 -1.18 -0.30
N LEU A 151 17.24 -1.78 -1.49
CA LEU A 151 18.05 -1.26 -2.58
C LEU A 151 17.23 -1.26 -3.87
N THR A 152 17.10 -0.09 -4.50
CA THR A 152 16.57 0.01 -5.86
C THR A 152 17.60 -0.55 -6.84
N VAL A 153 17.17 -1.40 -7.78
CA VAL A 153 18.00 -1.99 -8.84
C VAL A 153 17.35 -1.77 -10.19
N LEU A 154 18.05 -1.09 -11.10
CA LEU A 154 17.54 -0.68 -12.41
C LEU A 154 18.42 -1.24 -13.54
N GLY A 155 17.79 -1.83 -14.55
CA GLY A 155 18.44 -2.25 -15.80
C GLY A 155 18.61 -3.75 -15.98
N LEU A 156 18.27 -4.57 -14.98
CA LEU A 156 18.36 -6.03 -15.08
C LEU A 156 17.05 -6.67 -15.52
N GLN A 157 17.13 -7.86 -16.13
CA GLN A 157 15.96 -8.73 -16.26
C GLN A 157 15.62 -9.36 -14.92
N GLU A 158 14.34 -9.60 -14.66
CA GLU A 158 13.86 -10.19 -13.40
C GLU A 158 14.58 -11.51 -13.09
N VAL A 159 14.64 -12.42 -14.06
CA VAL A 159 15.28 -13.74 -13.88
C VAL A 159 16.75 -13.63 -13.46
N VAL A 160 17.47 -12.62 -13.96
CA VAL A 160 18.87 -12.37 -13.62
C VAL A 160 18.97 -11.85 -12.18
N LEU A 161 18.14 -10.88 -11.81
CA LEU A 161 18.10 -10.35 -10.45
C LEU A 161 17.68 -11.41 -9.43
N GLN A 162 16.72 -12.26 -9.77
CA GLN A 162 16.26 -13.36 -8.94
C GLN A 162 17.38 -14.38 -8.70
N GLN A 163 18.15 -14.72 -9.73
CA GLN A 163 19.33 -15.58 -9.59
C GLN A 163 20.38 -14.95 -8.68
N MET A 164 20.67 -13.65 -8.85
CA MET A 164 21.60 -12.93 -7.97
C MET A 164 21.15 -12.95 -6.51
N CYS A 165 19.85 -12.80 -6.24
CA CYS A 165 19.29 -12.92 -4.89
C CYS A 165 19.49 -14.33 -4.32
N ASN A 166 19.21 -15.37 -5.11
CA ASN A 166 19.39 -16.77 -4.68
C ASN A 166 20.86 -17.09 -4.35
N ASP A 167 21.78 -16.67 -5.22
CA ASP A 167 23.22 -16.84 -4.99
C ASP A 167 23.69 -16.08 -3.73
N ALA A 168 23.21 -14.85 -3.53
CA ALA A 168 23.57 -14.04 -2.38
C ALA A 168 23.08 -14.66 -1.07
N ARG A 169 21.86 -15.20 -1.04
CA ARG A 169 21.36 -15.97 0.13
C ARG A 169 22.26 -17.16 0.44
N THR A 170 22.65 -17.92 -0.58
CA THR A 170 23.54 -19.08 -0.44
C THR A 170 24.93 -18.68 0.06
N THR A 171 25.49 -17.59 -0.45
CA THR A 171 26.86 -17.16 -0.14
C THR A 171 26.98 -16.49 1.22
N THR A 172 25.97 -15.71 1.61
CA THR A 172 26.01 -14.89 2.84
C THR A 172 25.32 -15.56 4.02
N GLY A 173 24.43 -16.52 3.77
CA GLY A 173 23.55 -17.11 4.78
C GLY A 173 22.42 -16.18 5.28
N GLY A 174 22.30 -14.98 4.71
CA GLY A 174 21.22 -14.04 5.01
C GLY A 174 20.08 -14.11 4.00
N GLU A 175 19.06 -13.29 4.21
CA GLU A 175 17.86 -13.16 3.41
C GLU A 175 17.94 -11.97 2.47
N VAL A 176 17.42 -12.15 1.25
CA VAL A 176 17.11 -11.09 0.30
C VAL A 176 16.05 -11.58 -0.68
N CYS A 177 15.14 -10.70 -1.05
CA CYS A 177 14.15 -10.94 -2.10
C CYS A 177 13.90 -9.69 -2.92
N ILE A 178 13.26 -9.86 -4.09
CA ILE A 178 12.66 -8.75 -4.82
C ILE A 178 11.40 -8.34 -4.04
N ALA A 179 11.43 -7.16 -3.44
CA ALA A 179 10.37 -6.59 -2.62
C ALA A 179 9.31 -5.87 -3.47
N ASN A 180 9.74 -5.15 -4.51
CA ASN A 180 8.84 -4.38 -5.36
C ASN A 180 9.23 -4.46 -6.83
N TYR A 181 8.20 -4.54 -7.67
CA TYR A 181 8.27 -4.44 -9.13
C TYR A 181 7.70 -3.09 -9.54
N ILE A 182 8.57 -2.10 -9.81
CA ILE A 182 8.15 -0.70 -10.00
C ILE A 182 7.80 -0.42 -11.46
N PHE A 183 8.64 -0.88 -12.38
CA PHE A 183 8.46 -0.78 -13.84
C PHE A 183 9.33 -1.84 -14.54
N PRO A 184 9.20 -2.07 -15.86
CA PRO A 184 10.05 -3.04 -16.56
C PRO A 184 11.54 -2.79 -16.31
N LYS A 185 12.24 -3.78 -15.76
CA LYS A 185 13.66 -3.69 -15.33
C LYS A 185 13.92 -2.70 -14.19
N GLY A 186 12.90 -2.33 -13.41
CA GLY A 186 13.02 -1.48 -12.24
C GLY A 186 12.44 -2.18 -11.01
N TYR A 187 13.31 -2.54 -10.07
CA TYR A 187 12.93 -3.31 -8.89
C TYR A 187 13.46 -2.65 -7.62
N VAL A 188 12.90 -3.06 -6.48
CA VAL A 188 13.50 -2.85 -5.16
C VAL A 188 13.74 -4.23 -4.57
N ILE A 189 14.96 -4.49 -4.09
CA ILE A 189 15.29 -5.66 -3.29
C ILE A 189 15.31 -5.29 -1.81
N SER A 190 15.01 -6.25 -0.95
CA SER A 190 14.95 -6.06 0.50
C SER A 190 15.44 -7.29 1.26
N GLY A 191 16.11 -7.07 2.38
CA GLY A 191 16.63 -8.14 3.23
C GLY A 191 17.72 -7.67 4.19
N ASP A 192 18.57 -8.60 4.62
CA ASP A 192 19.71 -8.27 5.47
C ASP A 192 20.69 -7.35 4.74
N ALA A 193 21.24 -6.37 5.46
CA ALA A 193 22.12 -5.35 4.88
C ALA A 193 23.27 -5.95 4.05
N ARG A 194 23.98 -6.93 4.61
CA ARG A 194 25.10 -7.62 3.94
C ARG A 194 24.66 -8.38 2.69
N THR A 195 23.50 -9.02 2.73
CA THR A 195 23.00 -9.83 1.61
C THR A 195 22.48 -8.95 0.49
N VAL A 196 21.77 -7.86 0.81
CA VAL A 196 21.35 -6.83 -0.14
C VAL A 196 22.55 -6.16 -0.80
N GLU A 197 23.59 -5.82 -0.03
CA GLU A 197 24.82 -5.22 -0.55
C GLU A 197 25.53 -6.15 -1.55
N ALA A 198 25.60 -7.46 -1.25
CA ALA A 198 26.18 -8.45 -2.16
C ALA A 198 25.45 -8.50 -3.51
N VAL A 199 24.12 -8.46 -3.51
CA VAL A 199 23.33 -8.34 -4.75
C VAL A 199 23.62 -7.01 -5.45
N GLY A 200 23.65 -5.91 -4.69
CA GLY A 200 23.90 -4.57 -5.21
C GLY A 200 25.24 -4.41 -5.91
N MET A 201 26.31 -5.04 -5.39
CA MET A 201 27.63 -5.07 -6.02
C MET A 201 27.59 -5.81 -7.36
N ARG A 202 27.08 -7.05 -7.38
CA ARG A 202 26.98 -7.86 -8.60
C ARG A 202 26.09 -7.22 -9.68
N ALA A 203 25.02 -6.56 -9.25
CA ALA A 203 24.15 -5.81 -10.15
C ALA A 203 24.93 -4.67 -10.83
N ARG A 204 25.72 -3.89 -10.08
CA ARG A 204 26.57 -2.82 -10.62
C ARG A 204 27.64 -3.34 -11.58
N GLU A 205 28.29 -4.45 -11.23
CA GLU A 205 29.26 -5.13 -12.11
C GLU A 205 28.63 -5.58 -13.43
N SER A 206 27.33 -5.90 -13.41
CA SER A 206 26.55 -6.29 -14.59
C SER A 206 25.97 -5.10 -15.37
N GLY A 207 26.38 -3.86 -15.05
CA GLY A 207 25.93 -2.64 -15.73
C GLY A 207 24.59 -2.07 -15.24
N ALA A 208 24.03 -2.59 -14.14
CA ALA A 208 22.82 -2.05 -13.53
C ALA A 208 23.13 -0.81 -12.68
N THR A 209 22.14 0.06 -12.52
CA THR A 209 22.19 1.12 -11.49
C THR A 209 21.57 0.59 -10.20
N SER A 210 22.19 0.87 -9.06
CA SER A 210 21.58 0.59 -7.76
C SER A 210 21.73 1.75 -6.77
N LYS A 211 20.70 1.97 -5.96
CA LYS A 211 20.63 3.06 -4.98
C LYS A 211 19.87 2.63 -3.74
N GLU A 212 20.40 2.94 -2.57
CA GLU A 212 19.73 2.66 -1.30
C GLU A 212 18.42 3.43 -1.17
N VAL A 213 17.40 2.76 -0.64
CA VAL A 213 16.11 3.37 -0.33
C VAL A 213 16.19 3.92 1.10
N SER A 214 15.84 5.19 1.27
CA SER A 214 15.88 5.88 2.57
C SER A 214 14.72 5.46 3.46
N VAL A 215 14.78 4.24 4.00
CA VAL A 215 13.78 3.61 4.88
C VAL A 215 14.46 2.97 6.09
N SER A 216 13.69 2.76 7.15
CA SER A 216 14.15 2.23 8.44
C SER A 216 14.30 0.71 8.50
N GLY A 217 13.98 -0.03 7.45
CA GLY A 217 14.12 -1.48 7.46
C GLY A 217 13.80 -2.18 6.15
N ALA A 218 13.79 -3.51 6.22
CA ALA A 218 13.62 -4.39 5.08
C ALA A 218 12.14 -4.77 4.81
N PHE A 219 11.34 -3.81 4.35
CA PHE A 219 9.92 -4.02 4.06
C PHE A 219 9.67 -4.98 2.88
N HIS A 220 8.52 -5.65 2.87
CA HIS A 220 8.16 -6.65 1.86
C HIS A 220 9.20 -7.78 1.72
N SER A 221 9.83 -8.16 2.83
CA SER A 221 10.80 -9.25 2.91
C SER A 221 10.46 -10.23 4.03
N PRO A 222 11.08 -11.43 4.06
CA PRO A 222 10.94 -12.36 5.17
C PRO A 222 11.26 -11.77 6.55
N LEU A 223 12.03 -10.67 6.63
CA LEU A 223 12.32 -9.99 7.89
C LEU A 223 11.07 -9.37 8.53
N MET A 224 10.01 -9.10 7.75
CA MET A 224 8.73 -8.59 8.26
C MET A 224 7.81 -9.68 8.81
N GLN A 225 8.21 -10.96 8.77
CA GLN A 225 7.40 -12.06 9.27
C GLN A 225 6.90 -11.88 10.73
N PRO A 226 7.66 -11.29 11.67
CA PRO A 226 7.15 -11.00 13.02
C PRO A 226 5.96 -10.02 13.04
N ALA A 227 5.86 -9.12 12.06
CA ALA A 227 4.78 -8.15 11.96
C ALA A 227 3.48 -8.79 11.42
N VAL A 228 3.61 -9.81 10.58
CA VAL A 228 2.50 -10.49 9.88
C VAL A 228 1.41 -10.93 10.84
N GLU A 229 1.77 -11.59 11.95
CA GLU A 229 0.78 -12.15 12.88
C GLU A 229 0.00 -11.05 13.62
N LYS A 230 0.68 -9.97 14.02
CA LYS A 230 0.05 -8.81 14.64
C LYS A 230 -0.94 -8.14 13.68
N ILE A 231 -0.55 -7.99 12.42
CA ILE A 231 -1.42 -7.41 11.38
C ILE A 231 -2.62 -8.32 11.10
N ARG A 232 -2.40 -9.63 10.97
CA ARG A 232 -3.45 -10.64 10.77
C ARG A 232 -4.49 -10.60 11.87
N SER A 233 -4.05 -10.56 13.13
CA SER A 233 -4.97 -10.52 14.27
C SER A 233 -5.96 -9.34 14.21
N VAL A 234 -5.52 -8.19 13.68
CA VAL A 234 -6.41 -7.04 13.48
C VAL A 234 -7.31 -7.26 12.29
N LEU A 235 -6.76 -7.69 11.15
CA LEU A 235 -7.50 -7.95 9.92
C LEU A 235 -8.66 -8.94 10.11
N ASP A 236 -8.47 -9.98 10.91
CA ASP A 236 -9.50 -10.98 11.21
C ASP A 236 -10.70 -10.39 11.97
N THR A 237 -10.52 -9.22 12.60
CA THR A 237 -11.61 -8.48 13.27
C THR A 237 -12.32 -7.48 12.35
N LEU A 238 -11.78 -7.22 11.16
CA LEU A 238 -12.29 -6.19 10.26
C LEU A 238 -13.27 -6.77 9.25
N HIS A 239 -14.32 -6.01 8.96
CA HIS A 239 -15.25 -6.31 7.90
C HIS A 239 -14.90 -5.47 6.67
N ILE A 240 -14.46 -6.12 5.59
CA ILE A 240 -14.14 -5.46 4.32
C ILE A 240 -15.30 -5.68 3.35
N ASN A 241 -15.98 -4.59 3.00
CA ASN A 241 -17.18 -4.62 2.17
C ASN A 241 -16.85 -4.23 0.73
N PHE A 242 -16.41 -5.20 -0.07
CA PHE A 242 -16.19 -4.93 -1.48
C PHE A 242 -17.51 -4.54 -2.18
N PRO A 243 -17.55 -3.41 -2.90
CA PRO A 243 -18.71 -3.01 -3.68
C PRO A 243 -19.03 -4.07 -4.74
N PRO A 244 -20.30 -4.17 -5.16
CA PRO A 244 -20.74 -5.21 -6.08
C PRO A 244 -20.20 -5.09 -7.50
N ASP A 245 -19.57 -3.96 -7.87
CA ASP A 245 -18.94 -3.79 -9.18
C ASP A 245 -17.47 -4.28 -9.15
N PRO A 246 -17.13 -5.35 -9.88
CA PRO A 246 -15.81 -5.96 -9.84
C PRO A 246 -14.69 -5.15 -10.52
N SER A 247 -15.00 -4.04 -11.18
CA SER A 247 -14.00 -3.22 -11.91
C SER A 247 -13.19 -2.26 -11.01
N LEU A 248 -13.65 -2.04 -9.77
CA LEU A 248 -13.22 -0.92 -8.93
C LEU A 248 -11.92 -1.13 -8.14
N PHE A 249 -11.42 -2.35 -8.03
CA PHE A 249 -10.26 -2.67 -7.20
C PHE A 249 -9.17 -3.36 -7.99
N LYS A 250 -8.00 -2.73 -8.09
CA LYS A 250 -6.77 -3.36 -8.57
C LYS A 250 -5.71 -3.31 -7.48
N CYS A 251 -5.32 -4.46 -6.96
CA CYS A 251 -4.16 -4.59 -6.06
C CYS A 251 -3.03 -5.24 -6.85
N HIS A 252 -1.84 -4.62 -6.88
CA HIS A 252 -0.62 -5.19 -7.50
C HIS A 252 -0.76 -5.70 -8.95
N GLY A 253 -1.69 -5.15 -9.74
CA GLY A 253 -1.95 -5.56 -11.12
C GLY A 253 -3.05 -6.63 -11.27
N GLU A 254 -3.64 -7.07 -10.17
CA GLU A 254 -4.71 -8.07 -10.12
C GLU A 254 -6.02 -7.43 -9.69
N THR A 255 -7.13 -7.82 -10.34
CA THR A 255 -8.47 -7.32 -10.02
C THR A 255 -9.08 -8.13 -8.88
N LEU A 256 -9.47 -7.46 -7.78
CA LEU A 256 -10.17 -8.12 -6.67
C LEU A 256 -11.65 -8.29 -7.03
N HIS A 257 -12.08 -9.54 -7.22
CA HIS A 257 -13.47 -9.87 -7.49
C HIS A 257 -14.20 -10.33 -6.22
N LYS A 258 -15.44 -9.89 -6.02
CA LYS A 258 -16.32 -10.40 -4.97
C LYS A 258 -16.66 -11.86 -5.27
N CYS A 259 -16.17 -12.80 -4.44
CA CYS A 259 -16.56 -14.20 -4.52
C CYS A 259 -18.06 -14.34 -4.15
N GLY A 260 -18.91 -14.54 -5.15
CA GLY A 260 -20.26 -15.05 -4.93
C GLY A 260 -20.20 -16.54 -4.64
N ARG A 261 -20.37 -16.94 -3.37
CA ARG A 261 -20.56 -18.37 -3.05
C ARG A 261 -21.87 -18.84 -3.69
N ASN A 262 -21.79 -19.55 -4.81
CA ASN A 262 -22.82 -20.50 -5.21
C ASN A 262 -22.27 -21.91 -4.91
N PRO A 263 -22.81 -22.64 -3.93
CA PRO A 263 -22.36 -24.00 -3.66
C PRO A 263 -22.71 -24.89 -4.87
N GLY A 264 -21.68 -25.36 -5.58
CA GLY A 264 -21.82 -26.41 -6.61
C GLY A 264 -21.38 -26.08 -8.04
N VAL A 265 -20.76 -24.91 -8.32
CA VAL A 265 -20.28 -24.60 -9.69
C VAL A 265 -18.74 -24.55 -9.72
N PRO A 266 -18.04 -25.46 -10.43
CA PRO A 266 -16.60 -25.38 -10.63
C PRO A 266 -16.25 -24.25 -11.60
N CYS A 267 -15.14 -23.53 -11.32
CA CYS A 267 -14.62 -22.47 -12.18
C CYS A 267 -13.84 -23.09 -13.37
N PRO A 268 -13.93 -22.57 -14.62
CA PRO A 268 -13.26 -23.16 -15.76
C PRO A 268 -11.75 -22.94 -15.68
N ALA A 269 -10.98 -24.01 -15.83
CA ALA A 269 -9.54 -23.95 -16.00
C ALA A 269 -9.20 -23.64 -17.46
N GLY A 270 -8.38 -22.62 -17.70
CA GLY A 270 -7.70 -22.42 -18.97
C GLY A 270 -7.89 -21.02 -19.55
N ASP A 271 -7.02 -20.09 -19.15
CA ASP A 271 -6.45 -19.16 -20.12
C ASP A 271 -5.01 -18.79 -19.71
N GLN A 272 -4.06 -19.03 -20.61
CA GLN A 272 -2.62 -18.99 -20.38
C GLN A 272 -2.04 -17.61 -20.75
N THR A 273 -2.42 -16.59 -19.97
CA THR A 273 -1.65 -15.34 -19.88
C THR A 273 -1.44 -15.05 -18.41
N GLY A 274 -0.19 -14.86 -17.99
CA GLY A 274 0.24 -14.86 -16.58
C GLY A 274 -0.25 -13.68 -15.74
N PHE A 275 -1.54 -13.59 -15.52
CA PHE A 275 -2.20 -12.80 -14.48
C PHE A 275 -2.92 -13.77 -13.57
N VAL A 276 -2.39 -13.99 -12.37
CA VAL A 276 -3.05 -14.84 -11.37
C VAL A 276 -4.24 -14.05 -10.82
N GLY A 277 -5.41 -14.18 -11.46
CA GLY A 277 -6.64 -13.62 -10.92
C GLY A 277 -6.93 -14.25 -9.56
N VAL A 278 -6.77 -13.50 -8.47
CA VAL A 278 -6.94 -14.07 -7.14
C VAL A 278 -8.41 -14.13 -6.75
N ASN A 279 -8.95 -15.35 -6.80
CA ASN A 279 -10.30 -15.69 -6.36
C ASN A 279 -10.50 -15.70 -4.82
N ASP A 280 -9.60 -15.09 -4.05
CA ASP A 280 -9.63 -15.07 -2.58
C ASP A 280 -9.42 -13.65 -2.02
N PRO A 281 -10.45 -13.03 -1.41
CA PRO A 281 -10.32 -11.76 -0.70
C PRO A 281 -9.20 -11.76 0.36
N GLN A 282 -8.84 -12.94 0.90
CA GLN A 282 -7.76 -13.09 1.89
C GLN A 282 -6.35 -12.98 1.28
N HIS A 283 -6.19 -13.01 -0.05
CA HIS A 283 -4.87 -12.90 -0.67
C HIS A 283 -4.40 -11.44 -0.81
N GLY A 284 -5.29 -10.50 -1.16
CA GLY A 284 -4.96 -9.05 -1.07
C GLY A 284 -4.59 -8.64 0.36
N LEU A 285 -5.22 -9.29 1.35
CA LEU A 285 -4.89 -9.15 2.77
C LEU A 285 -3.48 -9.65 3.15
N ARG A 286 -2.84 -10.52 2.36
CA ARG A 286 -1.44 -10.95 2.57
C ARG A 286 -0.43 -9.86 2.24
N LEU A 287 -0.79 -8.90 1.37
CA LEU A 287 0.09 -7.80 0.97
C LEU A 287 0.08 -6.64 1.97
N LEU A 288 -1.01 -6.50 2.72
CA LEU A 288 -1.05 -5.66 3.92
C LEU A 288 -0.14 -6.17 5.03
N GLN A 289 0.19 -7.47 5.01
CA GLN A 289 1.04 -8.14 5.99
C GLN A 289 2.54 -8.12 5.63
N SER A 290 2.91 -7.74 4.39
CA SER A 290 4.30 -7.61 3.94
C SER A 290 4.79 -6.15 3.99
#